data_AF-X1D9S2-F1
#
_entry.id   AF-X1D9S2-F1
#
_cell.length_a   1.000
_cell.length_b   1.000
_cell.length_c   1.000
_cell.angle_alpha   90.00
_cell.angle_beta   90.00
_cell.angle_gamma   90.00
#
_symmetry.space_group_name_H-M   'P 1'
#
loop_
_entity.id
_entity.type
_entity.pdbx_description
1 polymer ?
#
loop_
_entity_poly.entity_id
_entity_poly.type
_entity_poly.pdbx_seq_one_letter_code
_entity_poly.pdbx_strand_id
1 'polypeptide(L)'
;MDNNLLSNPYIEKILIELIEAKVKASYCLSGVDAALVTREIAKLMFKANFRDVHISFDRADEEEACERAIRYFEEAGYQRKKIGVFVLYNFEDSFEDVEKRRVLIKNWGVHIIK
;
A
#
# COMPACT_ATOMS: atom_id res chain seq x y z
N MET A 1 1.18 -13.50 13.43
CA MET A 1 2.44 -12.80 13.14
C MET A 1 2.09 -11.78 12.08
N ASP A 2 1.91 -10.53 12.48
CA ASP A 2 1.48 -9.48 11.56
C ASP A 2 2.73 -8.94 10.86
N ASN A 3 2.84 -9.13 9.55
CA ASN A 3 4.03 -8.75 8.77
C ASN A 3 3.88 -7.36 8.15
N ASN A 4 3.06 -6.50 8.75
CA ASN A 4 2.84 -5.14 8.29
C ASN A 4 3.90 -4.19 8.87
N LEU A 5 4.78 -3.70 7.99
CA LEU A 5 5.83 -2.76 8.35
C LEU A 5 5.29 -1.48 9.03
N LEU A 6 4.11 -1.00 8.59
CA LEU A 6 3.53 0.25 9.10
C LEU A 6 2.92 0.12 10.50
N SER A 7 2.69 -1.11 10.99
CA SER A 7 2.21 -1.34 12.36
C SER A 7 3.29 -1.10 13.42
N ASN A 8 4.56 -0.94 13.02
CA ASN A 8 5.63 -0.63 13.95
C ASN A 8 5.52 0.82 14.45
N PRO A 9 5.43 1.07 15.78
CA PRO A 9 5.30 2.42 16.32
C PRO A 9 6.50 3.33 16.01
N TYR A 10 7.64 2.75 15.62
CA TYR A 10 8.86 3.47 15.25
C TYR A 10 9.06 3.59 13.73
N ILE A 11 8.04 3.30 12.92
CA ILE A 11 8.18 3.25 11.45
C ILE A 11 8.74 4.55 10.87
N GLU A 12 8.30 5.71 11.33
CA GLU A 12 8.82 7.00 10.85
C GLU A 12 10.32 7.13 11.10
N LYS A 13 10.76 6.77 12.31
CA LYS A 13 12.18 6.79 12.68
C LYS A 13 12.99 5.82 11.82
N ILE A 14 12.49 4.62 11.59
CA ILE A 14 13.14 3.62 10.73
C ILE A 14 13.28 4.17 9.30
N LEU A 15 12.23 4.78 8.75
CA LEU A 15 12.29 5.37 7.40
C LEU A 15 13.31 6.51 7.32
N ILE A 16 13.40 7.36 8.35
CA ILE A 16 14.41 8.42 8.45
C ILE A 16 15.82 7.82 8.48
N GLU A 17 16.07 6.81 9.32
CA GLU A 17 17.37 6.14 9.40
C GLU A 17 17.76 5.51 8.05
N LEU A 18 16.82 4.92 7.32
CA LEU A 18 17.06 4.38 5.97
C LEU A 18 17.44 5.47 4.96
N ILE A 19 16.79 6.64 5.03
CA ILE A 19 17.10 7.81 4.20
C ILE A 19 18.53 8.30 4.50
N GLU A 20 18.88 8.45 5.78
CA GLU A 20 20.20 8.92 6.22
C GLU A 20 21.32 7.94 5.84
N ALA A 21 21.06 6.64 6.00
CA ALA A 21 21.98 5.58 5.61
C ALA A 21 22.11 5.43 4.08
N LYS A 22 21.28 6.11 3.28
CA LYS A 22 21.25 6.05 1.81
C LYS A 22 21.12 4.63 1.27
N VAL A 23 20.39 3.79 1.99
CA VAL A 23 20.15 2.39 1.59
C VAL A 23 19.21 2.38 0.39
N LYS A 24 19.57 1.63 -0.66
CA LYS A 24 18.67 1.39 -1.80
C LYS A 24 17.71 0.25 -1.44
N ALA A 25 16.83 0.47 -0.47
CA ALA A 25 15.73 -0.46 -0.20
C ALA A 25 14.67 -0.25 -1.29
N SER A 26 14.63 -1.12 -2.30
CA SER A 26 13.77 -0.91 -3.47
C SER A 26 12.39 -1.53 -3.35
N TYR A 27 12.10 -2.32 -2.31
CA TYR A 27 10.93 -3.19 -2.27
C TYR A 27 10.33 -3.35 -0.87
N CYS A 28 9.01 -3.21 -0.77
CA CYS A 28 8.24 -3.61 0.40
C CYS A 28 7.68 -5.02 0.14
N LEU A 29 8.17 -6.01 0.90
CA LEU A 29 7.84 -7.42 0.64
C LEU A 29 6.43 -7.82 1.09
N SER A 30 5.84 -7.04 1.99
CA SER A 30 4.48 -7.24 2.51
C SER A 30 3.54 -6.12 2.08
N GLY A 31 2.25 -6.45 1.99
CA GLY A 31 1.20 -5.45 1.84
C GLY A 31 1.16 -4.53 3.06
N VAL A 32 1.04 -3.23 2.83
CA VAL A 32 0.80 -2.25 3.88
C VAL A 32 -0.70 -2.12 4.10
N ASP A 33 -1.09 -1.98 5.36
CA ASP A 33 -2.45 -1.64 5.73
C ASP A 33 -2.78 -0.21 5.27
N ALA A 34 -3.83 -0.10 4.45
CA ALA A 34 -4.30 1.18 3.90
C ALA A 34 -4.68 2.18 4.98
N ALA A 35 -5.20 1.71 6.13
CA ALA A 35 -5.61 2.55 7.25
C ALA A 35 -4.42 3.34 7.82
N LEU A 36 -3.25 2.70 7.89
CA LEU A 36 -2.01 3.24 8.46
C LEU A 36 -1.24 4.16 7.51
N VAL A 37 -1.62 4.23 6.23
CA VAL A 37 -0.98 5.13 5.26
C VAL A 37 -1.45 6.57 5.53
N THR A 38 -0.52 7.38 6.06
CA THR A 38 -0.66 8.84 6.15
C THR A 38 0.13 9.53 5.05
N ARG A 39 -0.14 10.83 4.82
CA ARG A 39 0.65 11.64 3.86
C ARG A 39 2.14 11.66 4.21
N GLU A 40 2.46 11.70 5.49
CA GLU A 40 3.86 11.75 5.95
C GLU A 40 4.55 10.39 5.73
N ILE A 41 3.87 9.29 6.09
CA ILE A 41 4.39 7.94 5.84
C ILE A 41 4.64 7.73 4.34
N ALA A 42 3.70 8.09 3.47
CA ALA A 42 3.87 7.95 2.03
C ALA A 42 5.10 8.75 1.50
N LYS A 43 5.32 9.96 2.01
CA LYS A 43 6.49 10.78 1.65
C LYS A 43 7.79 10.18 2.16
N LEU A 44 7.82 9.69 3.40
CA LEU A 44 9.00 9.05 3.99
C LEU A 44 9.34 7.77 3.23
N MET A 45 8.36 6.94 2.89
CA MET A 45 8.57 5.75 2.06
C MET A 45 9.17 6.10 0.69
N PHE A 46 8.64 7.14 0.03
CA PHE A 46 9.17 7.57 -1.28
C PHE A 46 10.62 8.05 -1.18
N LYS A 47 10.94 8.83 -0.15
CA LYS A 47 12.30 9.32 0.13
C LYS A 47 13.26 8.19 0.50
N ALA A 48 12.78 7.20 1.26
CA ALA A 48 13.51 5.98 1.61
C ALA A 48 13.64 4.99 0.43
N ASN A 49 13.23 5.41 -0.76
CA ASN A 49 13.37 4.71 -2.03
C ASN A 49 12.53 3.43 -2.20
N PHE A 50 11.47 3.26 -1.40
CA PHE A 50 10.44 2.27 -1.71
C PHE A 50 9.73 2.72 -2.98
N ARG A 51 9.93 2.04 -4.12
CA ARG A 51 9.33 2.44 -5.41
C ARG A 51 8.15 1.58 -5.83
N ASP A 52 8.12 0.34 -5.36
CA ASP A 52 7.01 -0.58 -5.55
C ASP A 52 6.37 -0.80 -4.18
N VAL A 53 5.14 -0.30 -4.02
CA VAL A 53 4.37 -0.34 -2.77
C VAL A 53 3.06 -1.07 -3.01
N HIS A 54 2.70 -1.95 -2.09
CA HIS A 54 1.54 -2.82 -2.22
C HIS A 54 0.60 -2.59 -1.05
N ILE A 55 -0.68 -2.35 -1.33
CA ILE A 55 -1.71 -2.14 -0.32
C ILE A 55 -2.48 -3.44 -0.14
N SER A 56 -2.72 -3.85 1.10
CA SER A 56 -3.67 -4.95 1.38
C SER A 56 -5.10 -4.43 1.27
N PHE A 57 -5.93 -5.11 0.47
CA PHE A 57 -7.36 -4.80 0.32
C PHE A 57 -8.17 -6.09 0.47
N ASP A 58 -8.26 -6.55 1.71
CA ASP A 58 -8.80 -7.86 2.04
C ASP A 58 -10.30 -7.81 2.28
N ARG A 59 -10.85 -6.65 2.68
CA ARG A 59 -12.28 -6.50 3.02
C ARG A 59 -12.92 -5.32 2.30
N ALA A 60 -14.21 -5.42 1.98
CA ALA A 60 -14.91 -4.41 1.21
C ALA A 60 -15.05 -3.04 1.93
N ASP A 61 -15.08 -3.04 3.27
CA ASP A 61 -15.15 -1.84 4.10
C ASP A 61 -13.84 -1.03 4.11
N GLU A 62 -12.77 -1.55 3.54
CA GLU A 62 -11.48 -0.87 3.42
C GLU A 62 -11.38 0.04 2.17
N GLU A 63 -12.42 0.07 1.32
CA GLU A 63 -12.41 0.79 0.04
C GLU A 63 -11.96 2.25 0.18
N GLU A 64 -12.57 3.01 1.10
CA GLU A 64 -12.22 4.41 1.33
C GLU A 64 -10.77 4.58 1.83
N ALA A 65 -10.28 3.63 2.63
CA ALA A 65 -8.92 3.65 3.13
C ALA A 65 -7.93 3.38 2.00
N CYS A 66 -8.22 2.41 1.13
CA CYS A 66 -7.41 2.07 -0.04
C CYS A 66 -7.34 3.25 -1.02
N GLU A 67 -8.48 3.85 -1.39
CA GLU A 67 -8.49 5.01 -2.29
C GLU A 67 -7.68 6.18 -1.72
N ARG A 68 -7.85 6.45 -0.42
CA ARG A 68 -7.07 7.49 0.30
C ARG A 68 -5.57 7.19 0.27
N ALA A 69 -5.17 5.96 0.52
CA ALA A 69 -3.77 5.53 0.51
C ALA A 69 -3.15 5.69 -0.89
N ILE A 70 -3.86 5.26 -1.96
CA ILE A 70 -3.42 5.44 -3.35
C ILE A 70 -3.17 6.91 -3.67
N ARG A 71 -4.09 7.80 -3.27
CA ARG A 71 -3.92 9.25 -3.44
C ARG A 71 -2.69 9.78 -2.70
N TYR A 72 -2.45 9.35 -1.47
CA TYR A 72 -1.28 9.79 -0.71
C TYR A 72 0.04 9.31 -1.31
N PHE A 73 0.09 8.10 -1.85
CA PHE A 73 1.24 7.63 -2.61
C PHE A 73 1.42 8.45 -3.90
N GLU A 74 0.36 8.72 -4.65
CA GLU A 74 0.46 9.58 -5.84
C GLU A 74 1.00 10.98 -5.51
N GLU A 75 0.49 11.62 -4.45
CA GLU A 75 0.98 12.91 -3.97
C GLU A 75 2.45 12.88 -3.51
N ALA A 76 2.92 11.74 -2.99
CA ALA A 76 4.32 11.55 -2.60
C ALA A 76 5.26 11.35 -3.81
N GLY A 77 4.71 11.12 -5.01
CA GLY A 77 5.46 11.00 -6.26
C GLY A 77 5.44 9.60 -6.89
N TYR A 78 4.65 8.67 -6.33
CA TYR A 78 4.49 7.34 -6.94
C TYR A 78 3.68 7.43 -8.23
N GLN A 79 4.06 6.63 -9.22
CA GLN A 79 3.23 6.43 -10.41
C GLN A 79 2.17 5.38 -10.08
N ARG A 80 0.90 5.60 -10.42
CA ARG A 80 -0.20 4.65 -10.11
C ARG A 80 0.09 3.21 -10.55
N LYS A 81 0.72 3.02 -11.71
CA LYS A 81 1.16 1.70 -12.22
C LYS A 81 2.20 0.98 -11.35
N LYS A 82 2.82 1.68 -10.39
CA LYS A 82 3.78 1.14 -9.41
C LYS A 82 3.16 0.91 -8.04
N ILE A 83 1.91 1.30 -7.87
CA ILE A 83 1.12 0.96 -6.69
C ILE A 83 0.41 -0.35 -7.02
N GLY A 84 0.65 -1.36 -6.20
CA GLY A 84 -0.01 -2.65 -6.27
C GLY A 84 -1.09 -2.77 -5.20
N VAL A 85 -2.08 -3.62 -5.46
CA VAL A 85 -3.10 -3.99 -4.47
C VAL A 85 -3.14 -5.51 -4.37
N PHE A 86 -2.95 -6.02 -3.16
CA PHE A 86 -3.21 -7.42 -2.84
C PHE A 86 -4.70 -7.58 -2.56
N VAL A 87 -5.31 -8.56 -3.22
CA VAL A 87 -6.72 -8.91 -3.01
C VAL A 87 -6.78 -10.36 -2.61
N LEU A 88 -7.19 -10.62 -1.37
CA LEU A 88 -7.52 -11.97 -0.94
C LEU A 88 -8.81 -12.44 -1.63
N TYR A 89 -8.80 -13.66 -2.13
CA TYR A 89 -9.98 -14.31 -2.72
C TYR A 89 -10.28 -15.62 -1.98
N ASN A 90 -11.55 -16.05 -1.99
CA ASN A 90 -12.02 -17.31 -1.38
C ASN A 90 -11.82 -17.46 0.13
N PHE A 91 -11.81 -16.36 0.90
CA PHE A 91 -11.83 -16.44 2.36
C PHE A 91 -13.27 -16.43 2.89
N GLU A 92 -13.94 -15.28 2.85
CA GLU A 92 -15.35 -15.13 3.25
C GLU A 92 -16.23 -14.49 2.14
N ASP A 93 -15.63 -14.07 1.02
CA ASP A 93 -16.28 -13.24 0.02
C ASP A 93 -17.07 -14.04 -1.03
N SER A 94 -18.17 -13.44 -1.50
CA SER A 94 -18.87 -13.91 -2.70
C SER A 94 -18.09 -13.54 -3.97
N PHE A 95 -18.40 -14.20 -5.10
CA PHE A 95 -17.84 -13.86 -6.40
C PHE A 95 -18.11 -12.39 -6.76
N GLU A 96 -19.31 -11.90 -6.45
CA GLU A 96 -19.74 -10.53 -6.70
C GLU A 96 -18.89 -9.51 -5.94
N ASP A 97 -18.47 -9.82 -4.71
CA ASP A 97 -17.64 -8.92 -3.89
C ASP A 97 -16.20 -8.84 -4.41
N VAL A 98 -15.66 -9.96 -4.90
CA VAL A 98 -14.35 -9.97 -5.58
C VAL A 98 -14.41 -9.18 -6.90
N GLU A 99 -15.48 -9.36 -7.68
CA GLU A 99 -15.64 -8.66 -8.97
C GLU A 99 -15.80 -7.15 -8.78
N LYS A 100 -16.57 -6.70 -7.77
CA LYS A 100 -16.65 -5.28 -7.39
C LYS A 100 -15.28 -4.69 -7.09
N ARG A 101 -14.47 -5.36 -6.25
CA ARG A 101 -13.09 -4.92 -5.94
C ARG A 101 -12.22 -4.87 -7.18
N ARG A 102 -12.33 -5.85 -8.09
CA ARG A 102 -11.58 -5.83 -9.36
C ARG A 102 -11.92 -4.61 -10.22
N VAL A 103 -13.20 -4.23 -10.29
CA VAL A 103 -13.64 -3.03 -11.00
C VAL A 103 -13.12 -1.76 -10.33
N LEU A 104 -13.18 -1.66 -9.01
CA LEU A 104 -12.65 -0.52 -8.24
C LEU A 104 -11.15 -0.34 -8.48
N ILE A 105 -10.37 -1.41 -8.36
CA ILE A 105 -8.92 -1.36 -8.57
C ILE A 105 -8.57 -0.90 -9.99
N LYS A 106 -9.33 -1.38 -10.99
CA LYS A 106 -9.17 -0.93 -12.37
C LYS A 106 -9.48 0.56 -12.52
N ASN A 107 -10.54 1.06 -11.86
CA ASN A 107 -10.92 2.47 -11.90
C ASN A 107 -9.87 3.37 -11.23
N TRP A 108 -9.21 2.88 -10.17
CA TRP A 108 -8.11 3.60 -9.54
C TRP A 108 -6.84 3.66 -10.41
N GLY A 109 -6.72 2.80 -11.43
CA GLY A 109 -5.57 2.78 -12.34
C GLY A 109 -4.31 2.19 -11.72
N VAL A 110 -4.48 1.39 -10.66
CA VAL A 110 -3.41 0.61 -10.00
C VAL A 110 -3.49 -0.84 -10.46
N HIS A 111 -2.50 -1.67 -10.11
CA HIS A 111 -2.45 -3.06 -10.58
C HIS A 111 -2.71 -4.06 -9.44
N ILE A 112 -3.36 -5.17 -9.77
CA ILE A 112 -3.54 -6.29 -8.85
C ILE A 112 -2.24 -7.09 -8.79
N ILE A 113 -1.81 -7.44 -7.59
CA ILE A 113 -0.69 -8.36 -7.38
C ILE A 113 -1.24 -9.74 -7.09
N LYS A 114 -0.67 -10.71 -7.77
CA LYS A 114 -1.10 -12.11 -7.77
C LYS A 114 -0.31 -12.94 -6.77
#